data_AF-A0AA88V1V3-F1
#
_entry.id   AF-A0AA88V1V3-F1
#
_cell.length_a   1.000
_cell.length_b   1.000
_cell.length_c   1.000
_cell.angle_alpha   90.00
_cell.angle_beta   90.00
_cell.angle_gamma   90.00
#
_symmetry.space_group_name_H-M   'P 1'
#
loop_
_entity.id
_entity.type
_entity.pdbx_description
1 polymer ?
#
loop_
_entity_poly.entity_id
_entity_poly.type
_entity_poly.pdbx_seq_one_letter_code
_entity_poly.pdbx_strand_id
1 'polypeptide(L)'
;MGVPSFYRWLVNKYPNIVVNAKEERGEGLDTSLENPNGMEFDNLYLDMNGIIHPCFHPEDEEFRPTTFEEVFTNIFGYIDRLFNIVRPRKLLYLAIDGVAPRAKMNQQRSRRFRTSKDNEIAEKEEERLRRQFMSEGKEVLPKQDSEVSDSNIITPGTAFMYRLSKELQNYIRLRISNDPGWKTIKVMLSDANVPGEGEHKIMSFIRLQHTLLDSNPNTRHCLYGLDADLIMLALGTHEIHFSILREVRTPHNNSPKSNSELALECTFEKTVTSSLKSRGWPKRVGMFLLVWILREYLELDLTITNPPDNFEPDLERTIDDFIFICFFAGNDFLPHIPTLEIHEGAIDLLMHVYKGKFKDLGGYMVDMQQRDDEEDLGTKSVINKWTTDGALTNGKAPNFVDSITHLDENRTSIGRLKADTLEIVENTKELKKELKNYMRKTADVYENGGLGTDKGICKLPFIDEERLMAETKKLEKEIKGDEELRNVNGVDQLFVGTSSKFASNILLLSKDQTAINENDMVRIDASLRCLFYEPPPFFVHTPRLLAGVIAPEK
;
A
#
# COMPACT_ATOMS: atom_id res chain seq x y z
N MET A 1 0.36 8.04 -11.73
CA MET A 1 0.98 9.34 -11.33
C MET A 1 2.37 9.12 -10.75
N GLY A 2 3.15 10.18 -10.50
CA GLY A 2 4.26 10.09 -9.55
C GLY A 2 3.74 10.18 -8.11
N VAL A 3 3.68 9.06 -7.39
CA VAL A 3 3.15 8.99 -6.01
C VAL A 3 3.76 10.04 -5.06
N PRO A 4 5.10 10.26 -5.04
CA PRO A 4 5.69 11.32 -4.22
C PRO A 4 5.30 12.74 -4.68
N SER A 5 5.01 12.95 -5.96
CA SER A 5 4.71 14.26 -6.55
C SER A 5 3.32 14.75 -6.15
N PHE A 6 2.29 13.90 -6.24
CA PHE A 6 0.93 14.28 -5.81
C PHE A 6 0.88 14.59 -4.32
N TYR A 7 1.42 13.70 -3.47
CA TYR A 7 1.45 13.93 -2.02
C TYR A 7 2.24 15.20 -1.65
N ARG A 8 3.36 15.48 -2.33
CA ARG A 8 4.14 16.70 -2.10
C ARG A 8 3.40 17.96 -2.50
N TRP A 9 2.69 17.97 -3.63
CA TRP A 9 1.81 19.08 -4.01
C TRP A 9 0.74 19.32 -2.95
N LEU A 10 0.03 18.26 -2.57
CA LEU A 10 -1.09 18.29 -1.64
C LEU A 10 -0.69 18.84 -0.25
N VAL A 11 0.41 18.35 0.31
CA VAL A 11 0.89 18.77 1.64
C VAL A 11 1.54 20.17 1.62
N ASN A 12 2.16 20.56 0.50
CA ASN A 12 2.64 21.94 0.34
C ASN A 12 1.48 22.95 0.28
N LYS A 13 0.35 22.56 -0.35
CA LYS A 13 -0.81 23.43 -0.54
C LYS A 13 -1.73 23.47 0.69
N TYR A 14 -1.94 22.33 1.34
CA TYR A 14 -2.84 22.15 2.47
C TYR A 14 -2.08 21.58 3.70
N PRO A 15 -1.13 22.32 4.31
CA PRO A 15 -0.22 21.76 5.32
C PRO A 15 -0.91 21.19 6.56
N ASN A 16 -2.07 21.73 6.95
CA ASN A 16 -2.81 21.30 8.13
C ASN A 16 -3.49 19.93 7.98
N ILE A 17 -3.52 19.32 6.79
CA ILE A 17 -4.06 17.96 6.61
C ILE A 17 -3.15 16.89 7.22
N VAL A 18 -1.91 17.22 7.64
CA VAL A 18 -0.93 16.22 8.10
C VAL A 18 -0.58 16.41 9.58
N VAL A 19 -0.71 15.33 10.35
CA VAL A 19 -0.35 15.29 11.78
C VAL A 19 0.67 14.17 12.04
N ASN A 20 1.72 14.47 12.81
CA ASN A 20 2.71 13.47 13.22
C ASN A 20 2.09 12.42 14.14
N ALA A 21 2.28 11.14 13.82
CA ALA A 21 1.87 10.04 14.69
C ALA A 21 2.84 9.88 15.86
N LYS A 22 2.30 9.84 17.08
CA LYS A 22 3.00 9.44 18.29
C LYS A 22 3.08 7.92 18.35
N GLU A 23 4.28 7.42 18.59
CA GLU A 23 4.59 6.00 18.67
C GLU A 23 5.18 5.69 20.05
N GLU A 24 4.38 5.09 20.94
CA GLU A 24 4.89 4.59 22.22
C GLU A 24 5.76 3.34 21.99
N ARG A 25 6.83 3.19 22.79
CA ARG A 25 7.83 2.12 22.62
C ARG A 25 8.22 1.56 23.98
N GLY A 26 8.00 0.26 24.16
CA GLY A 26 8.36 -0.49 25.36
C GLY A 26 7.91 -1.95 25.24
N GLU A 27 8.41 -2.81 26.12
CA GLU A 27 7.87 -4.16 26.31
C GLU A 27 6.62 -4.08 27.19
N GLY A 28 5.54 -4.80 26.84
CA GLY A 28 4.30 -4.79 27.62
C GLY A 28 3.41 -3.56 27.44
N LEU A 29 3.44 -2.89 26.29
CA LEU A 29 2.48 -1.84 25.95
C LEU A 29 1.04 -2.40 25.93
N ASP A 30 0.14 -1.82 26.73
CA ASP A 30 -1.28 -2.17 26.70
C ASP A 30 -2.01 -1.35 25.62
N THR A 31 -2.29 -2.03 24.51
CA THR A 31 -2.98 -1.47 23.34
C THR A 31 -4.47 -1.18 23.60
N SER A 32 -5.05 -1.69 24.70
CA SER A 32 -6.44 -1.42 25.09
C SER A 32 -6.63 -0.04 25.72
N LEU A 33 -5.55 0.60 26.19
CA LEU A 33 -5.55 1.97 26.70
C LEU A 33 -5.76 3.01 25.59
N GLU A 34 -6.24 4.20 25.98
CA GLU A 34 -6.49 5.35 25.11
C GLU A 34 -5.34 5.63 24.14
N ASN A 35 -5.66 6.04 22.91
CA ASN A 35 -4.66 6.29 21.89
C ASN A 35 -3.86 7.57 22.19
N PRO A 36 -2.51 7.50 22.35
CA PRO A 36 -1.67 8.66 22.70
C PRO A 36 -1.76 9.81 21.69
N ASN A 37 -2.18 9.54 20.45
CA ASN A 37 -2.42 10.56 19.42
C ASN A 37 -3.58 11.52 19.76
N GLY A 38 -4.41 11.22 20.76
CA GLY A 38 -5.60 12.02 21.10
C GLY A 38 -6.77 11.80 20.13
N MET A 39 -6.69 10.77 19.29
CA MET A 39 -7.73 10.36 18.36
C MET A 39 -7.87 8.85 18.40
N GLU A 40 -9.07 8.39 18.74
CA GLU A 40 -9.47 6.99 18.64
C GLU A 40 -9.88 6.62 17.21
N PHE A 41 -9.62 5.37 16.83
CA PHE A 41 -9.97 4.80 15.52
C PHE A 41 -10.79 3.53 15.68
N ASP A 42 -11.81 3.35 14.84
CA ASP A 42 -12.65 2.15 14.87
C ASP A 42 -12.05 1.03 14.03
N ASN A 43 -11.73 1.35 12.77
CA ASN A 43 -11.32 0.39 11.76
C ASN A 43 -9.92 0.76 11.24
N LEU A 44 -8.97 -0.17 11.37
CA LEU A 44 -7.67 -0.11 10.70
C LEU A 44 -7.70 -1.03 9.48
N TYR A 45 -7.41 -0.49 8.31
CA TYR A 45 -7.22 -1.23 7.07
C TYR A 45 -5.74 -1.19 6.68
N LEU A 46 -5.13 -2.33 6.42
CA LEU A 46 -3.75 -2.43 5.94
C LEU A 46 -3.76 -2.92 4.49
N ASP A 47 -3.27 -2.09 3.56
CA ASP A 47 -2.65 -2.64 2.35
C ASP A 47 -1.40 -3.41 2.77
N MET A 48 -1.44 -4.73 2.60
CA MET A 48 -0.33 -5.61 2.95
C MET A 48 0.80 -5.54 1.93
N ASN A 49 0.56 -5.14 0.68
CA ASN A 49 1.64 -5.09 -0.32
C ASN A 49 2.60 -3.93 -0.04
N GLY A 50 2.08 -2.78 0.43
CA GLY A 50 2.86 -1.69 1.03
C GLY A 50 3.67 -2.06 2.27
N ILE A 51 3.39 -3.21 2.91
CA ILE A 51 4.17 -3.76 4.04
C ILE A 51 5.15 -4.84 3.56
N ILE A 52 4.69 -5.80 2.75
CA ILE A 52 5.46 -6.94 2.25
C ILE A 52 6.67 -6.44 1.45
N HIS A 53 6.50 -5.47 0.55
CA HIS A 53 7.61 -4.97 -0.27
C HIS A 53 8.76 -4.39 0.58
N PRO A 54 8.54 -3.47 1.55
CA PRO A 54 9.57 -3.03 2.49
C PRO A 54 10.15 -4.11 3.41
N CYS A 55 9.35 -5.08 3.87
CA CYS A 55 9.83 -6.17 4.73
C CYS A 55 10.72 -7.18 3.98
N PHE A 56 10.47 -7.38 2.68
CA PHE A 56 11.20 -8.29 1.80
C PHE A 56 12.45 -7.59 1.21
N HIS A 57 12.32 -6.33 0.79
CA HIS A 57 13.42 -5.51 0.25
C HIS A 57 13.58 -4.21 1.07
N PRO A 58 14.12 -4.28 2.29
CA PRO A 58 14.48 -3.07 3.02
C PRO A 58 15.54 -2.29 2.21
N GLU A 59 15.35 -0.97 2.13
CA GLU A 59 16.32 -0.06 1.49
C GLU A 59 17.62 0.11 2.30
N ASP A 60 17.62 -0.37 3.55
CA ASP A 60 18.83 -0.46 4.37
C ASP A 60 19.58 -1.76 4.04
N GLU A 61 20.66 -1.61 3.26
CA GLU A 61 21.41 -2.72 2.66
C GLU A 61 22.24 -3.54 3.67
N GLU A 62 22.23 -3.16 4.95
CA GLU A 62 22.92 -3.84 6.06
C GLU A 62 22.03 -4.89 6.77
N PHE A 63 20.70 -4.85 6.56
CA PHE A 63 19.71 -5.70 7.24
C PHE A 63 18.68 -6.35 6.30
N ARG A 64 19.07 -6.68 5.06
CA ARG A 64 18.19 -7.44 4.15
C ARG A 64 18.01 -8.88 4.64
N PRO A 65 16.76 -9.39 4.80
CA PRO A 65 16.52 -10.78 5.17
C PRO A 65 16.96 -11.76 4.09
N THR A 66 17.30 -12.97 4.51
CA THR A 66 17.89 -14.05 3.69
C THR A 66 16.96 -15.23 3.46
N THR A 67 16.05 -15.49 4.40
CA THR A 67 15.00 -16.54 4.33
C THR A 67 13.59 -15.96 4.46
N PHE A 68 12.57 -16.73 4.11
CA PHE A 68 11.18 -16.29 4.25
C PHE A 68 10.73 -16.09 5.72
N GLU A 69 11.29 -16.83 6.68
CA GLU A 69 10.94 -16.71 8.10
C GLU A 69 11.39 -15.35 8.68
N GLU A 70 12.52 -14.82 8.21
CA GLU A 70 12.96 -13.46 8.56
C GLU A 70 12.01 -12.41 7.96
N VAL A 71 11.53 -12.62 6.73
CA VAL A 71 10.51 -11.75 6.09
C VAL A 71 9.18 -11.80 6.85
N PHE A 72 8.69 -12.97 7.24
CA PHE A 72 7.46 -13.11 8.02
C PHE A 72 7.57 -12.45 9.40
N THR A 73 8.70 -12.66 10.10
CA THR A 73 8.99 -11.99 11.38
C THR A 73 9.00 -10.47 11.24
N ASN A 74 9.60 -9.95 10.16
CA ASN A 74 9.58 -8.52 9.82
C ASN A 74 8.16 -8.00 9.54
N ILE A 75 7.32 -8.75 8.80
CA ILE A 75 5.92 -8.37 8.54
C ILE A 75 5.13 -8.31 9.84
N PHE A 76 5.24 -9.30 10.72
CA PHE A 76 4.51 -9.33 11.99
C PHE A 76 4.89 -8.17 12.90
N GLY A 77 6.19 -7.89 13.08
CA GLY A 77 6.65 -6.73 13.85
C GLY A 77 6.22 -5.38 13.24
N TYR A 78 5.99 -5.33 11.92
CA TYR A 78 5.47 -4.15 11.26
C TYR A 78 3.95 -3.98 11.47
N ILE A 79 3.16 -5.05 11.38
CA ILE A 79 1.72 -5.03 11.73
C ILE A 79 1.54 -4.62 13.19
N ASP A 80 2.30 -5.22 14.12
CA ASP A 80 2.29 -4.87 15.55
C ASP A 80 2.54 -3.37 15.76
N ARG A 81 3.54 -2.81 15.06
CA ARG A 81 3.85 -1.38 15.14
C ARG A 81 2.72 -0.50 14.65
N LEU A 82 2.09 -0.82 13.52
CA LEU A 82 0.94 -0.06 13.01
C LEU A 82 -0.26 -0.17 13.96
N PHE A 83 -0.51 -1.36 14.50
CA PHE A 83 -1.56 -1.59 15.50
C PHE A 83 -1.35 -0.74 16.76
N ASN A 84 -0.11 -0.67 17.27
CA ASN A 84 0.24 0.12 18.46
C ASN A 84 0.03 1.63 18.28
N ILE A 85 0.19 2.13 17.05
CA ILE A 85 -0.02 3.55 16.67
C ILE A 85 -1.52 3.88 16.53
N VAL A 86 -2.32 3.00 15.92
CA VAL A 86 -3.72 3.28 15.56
C VAL A 86 -4.72 2.79 16.61
N ARG A 87 -4.45 1.66 17.27
CA ARG A 87 -5.30 1.01 18.29
C ARG A 87 -6.77 0.89 17.87
N PRO A 88 -7.07 0.20 16.75
CA PRO A 88 -8.45 0.07 16.26
C PRO A 88 -9.37 -0.57 17.31
N ARG A 89 -10.60 -0.05 17.45
CA ARG A 89 -11.56 -0.48 18.49
C ARG A 89 -12.68 -1.39 18.00
N LYS A 90 -12.84 -1.61 16.68
CA LYS A 90 -13.89 -2.44 16.08
C LYS A 90 -13.38 -3.45 15.04
N LEU A 91 -12.42 -3.06 14.20
CA LEU A 91 -11.96 -3.87 13.06
C LEU A 91 -10.46 -3.67 12.76
N LEU A 92 -9.76 -4.77 12.50
CA LEU A 92 -8.53 -4.80 11.71
C LEU A 92 -8.83 -5.55 10.40
N TYR A 93 -8.49 -4.97 9.24
CA TYR A 93 -8.62 -5.62 7.93
C TYR A 93 -7.26 -5.68 7.25
N LEU A 94 -6.81 -6.88 6.90
CA LEU A 94 -5.52 -7.17 6.26
C LEU A 94 -5.79 -7.55 4.80
N ALA A 95 -5.48 -6.64 3.86
CA ALA A 95 -5.74 -6.85 2.44
C ALA A 95 -4.45 -7.13 1.67
N ILE A 96 -4.30 -8.35 1.17
CA ILE A 96 -3.23 -8.75 0.26
C ILE A 96 -3.73 -8.63 -1.18
N ASP A 97 -2.88 -8.21 -2.13
CA ASP A 97 -3.24 -8.27 -3.56
C ASP A 97 -3.57 -9.70 -3.97
N GLY A 98 -4.76 -9.87 -4.56
CA GLY A 98 -5.14 -11.03 -5.33
C GLY A 98 -5.01 -10.79 -6.84
N VAL A 99 -5.70 -11.62 -7.62
CA VAL A 99 -5.72 -11.49 -9.09
C VAL A 99 -6.40 -10.17 -9.48
N ALA A 100 -5.59 -9.22 -9.98
CA ALA A 100 -6.02 -7.88 -10.37
C ALA A 100 -6.72 -7.86 -11.76
N PRO A 101 -7.51 -6.82 -12.09
CA PRO A 101 -8.14 -6.67 -13.41
C PRO A 101 -7.13 -6.61 -14.57
N ARG A 102 -7.55 -7.02 -15.77
CA ARG A 102 -6.69 -7.07 -16.99
C ARG A 102 -5.96 -5.76 -17.30
N ALA A 103 -6.56 -4.61 -16.96
CA ALA A 103 -5.91 -3.30 -17.08
C ALA A 103 -4.64 -3.21 -16.21
N LYS A 104 -4.75 -3.47 -14.89
CA LYS A 104 -3.61 -3.51 -13.97
C LYS A 104 -2.64 -4.64 -14.31
N MET A 105 -3.12 -5.81 -14.76
CA MET A 105 -2.24 -6.92 -15.17
C MET A 105 -1.21 -6.50 -16.24
N ASN A 106 -1.56 -5.62 -17.18
CA ASN A 106 -0.62 -5.08 -18.16
C ASN A 106 0.45 -4.19 -17.49
N GLN A 107 0.05 -3.33 -16.56
CA GLN A 107 0.92 -2.43 -15.81
C GLN A 107 1.86 -3.21 -14.85
N GLN A 108 1.33 -4.19 -14.12
CA GLN A 108 2.13 -5.13 -13.32
C GLN A 108 3.12 -5.91 -14.19
N ARG A 109 2.69 -6.44 -15.35
CA ARG A 109 3.57 -7.18 -16.27
C ARG A 109 4.70 -6.29 -16.80
N SER A 110 4.41 -5.04 -17.17
CA SER A 110 5.41 -4.03 -17.54
C SER A 110 6.45 -3.83 -16.43
N ARG A 111 5.99 -3.64 -15.18
CA ARG A 111 6.86 -3.53 -13.99
C ARG A 111 7.74 -4.77 -13.80
N ARG A 112 7.14 -5.97 -13.76
CA ARG A 112 7.86 -7.25 -13.56
C ARG A 112 8.93 -7.49 -14.62
N PHE A 113 8.61 -7.29 -15.91
CA PHE A 113 9.59 -7.41 -17.01
C PHE A 113 10.74 -6.41 -16.88
N ARG A 114 10.48 -5.18 -16.44
CA ARG A 114 11.54 -4.21 -16.14
C ARG A 114 12.43 -4.69 -14.99
N THR A 115 11.85 -5.04 -13.84
CA THR A 115 12.62 -5.47 -12.66
C THR A 115 13.51 -6.69 -12.97
N SER A 116 13.01 -7.68 -13.71
CA SER A 116 13.83 -8.82 -14.14
C SER A 116 14.97 -8.41 -15.08
N LYS A 117 14.77 -7.42 -15.97
CA LYS A 117 15.81 -6.93 -16.87
C LYS A 117 16.85 -6.08 -16.13
N ASP A 118 16.41 -5.23 -15.21
CA ASP A 118 17.28 -4.41 -14.36
C ASP A 118 18.15 -5.31 -13.47
N ASN A 119 17.58 -6.38 -12.91
CA ASN A 119 18.33 -7.39 -12.15
C ASN A 119 19.36 -8.13 -13.02
N GLU A 120 19.02 -8.51 -14.26
CA GLU A 120 19.97 -9.15 -15.20
C GLU A 120 21.14 -8.23 -15.56
N ILE A 121 20.89 -6.93 -15.73
CA ILE A 121 21.94 -5.93 -15.99
C ILE A 121 22.77 -5.71 -14.72
N ALA A 122 22.13 -5.62 -13.55
CA ALA A 122 22.80 -5.42 -12.28
C ALA A 122 23.72 -6.58 -11.91
N GLU A 123 23.31 -7.83 -12.12
CA GLU A 123 24.14 -9.00 -11.85
C GLU A 123 25.39 -9.03 -12.73
N LYS A 124 25.25 -8.74 -14.03
CA LYS A 124 26.38 -8.69 -14.97
C LYS A 124 27.39 -7.60 -14.63
N GLU A 125 26.90 -6.44 -14.19
CA GLU A 125 27.78 -5.36 -13.72
C GLU A 125 28.40 -5.67 -12.34
N GLU A 126 27.67 -6.33 -11.42
CA GLU A 126 28.23 -6.80 -10.15
C GLU A 126 29.39 -7.79 -10.40
N GLU A 127 29.23 -8.74 -11.32
CA GLU A 127 30.31 -9.64 -11.71
C GLU A 127 31.50 -8.92 -12.37
N ARG A 128 31.25 -7.85 -13.14
CA ARG A 128 32.31 -7.04 -13.74
C ARG A 128 33.08 -6.27 -12.67
N LEU A 129 32.37 -5.62 -11.75
CA LEU A 129 32.93 -4.87 -10.62
C LEU A 129 33.69 -5.79 -9.66
N ARG A 130 33.16 -6.98 -9.33
CA ARG A 130 33.85 -7.98 -8.50
C ARG A 130 35.18 -8.40 -9.12
N ARG A 131 35.21 -8.67 -10.44
CA ARG A 131 36.45 -8.99 -11.17
C ARG A 131 37.44 -7.83 -11.17
N GLN A 132 36.96 -6.60 -11.35
CA GLN A 132 37.79 -5.40 -11.27
C GLN A 132 38.39 -5.22 -9.87
N PHE A 133 37.57 -5.26 -8.81
CA PHE A 133 38.00 -5.10 -7.42
C PHE A 133 39.04 -6.18 -7.02
N MET A 134 38.83 -7.45 -7.41
CA MET A 134 39.82 -8.51 -7.22
C MET A 134 41.15 -8.22 -7.95
N SER A 135 41.12 -7.61 -9.15
CA SER A 135 42.35 -7.20 -9.85
C SER A 135 43.03 -5.95 -9.26
N GLU A 136 42.27 -5.11 -8.53
CA GLU A 136 42.79 -3.97 -7.74
C GLU A 136 43.30 -4.40 -6.34
N GLY A 137 43.16 -5.68 -5.97
CA GLY A 137 43.48 -6.18 -4.62
C GLY A 137 42.44 -5.83 -3.55
N LYS A 138 41.27 -5.30 -3.93
CA LYS A 138 40.15 -5.02 -3.02
C LYS A 138 39.34 -6.30 -2.78
N GLU A 139 39.46 -6.89 -1.60
CA GLU A 139 38.53 -7.93 -1.17
C GLU A 139 37.12 -7.37 -0.92
N VAL A 140 36.11 -8.18 -1.28
CA VAL A 140 34.67 -7.88 -1.17
C VAL A 140 33.94 -9.14 -0.68
N LEU A 141 32.87 -8.96 0.09
CA LEU A 141 32.11 -10.09 0.65
C LEU A 141 31.55 -11.01 -0.46
N PRO A 142 31.56 -12.34 -0.29
CA PRO A 142 31.04 -13.28 -1.29
C PRO A 142 29.55 -13.03 -1.58
N LYS A 143 29.06 -13.47 -2.75
CA LYS A 143 27.60 -13.60 -2.95
C LYS A 143 27.08 -14.60 -1.92
N GLN A 144 26.00 -14.24 -1.23
CA GLN A 144 25.23 -15.16 -0.40
C GLN A 144 23.99 -15.59 -1.19
N ASP A 145 23.69 -16.89 -1.17
CA ASP A 145 22.42 -17.39 -1.68
C ASP A 145 21.27 -16.87 -0.80
N SER A 146 20.14 -16.54 -1.43
CA SER A 146 18.98 -15.95 -0.74
C SER A 146 17.68 -16.37 -1.42
N GLU A 147 16.73 -16.86 -0.63
CA GLU A 147 15.35 -17.13 -1.06
C GLU A 147 14.61 -15.82 -1.42
N VAL A 148 15.11 -14.71 -0.89
CA VAL A 148 14.55 -13.35 -0.91
C VAL A 148 15.19 -12.53 -2.06
N SER A 149 15.60 -13.21 -3.13
CA SER A 149 16.34 -12.63 -4.27
C SER A 149 15.44 -12.15 -5.41
N ASP A 150 14.34 -12.84 -5.71
CA ASP A 150 13.38 -12.42 -6.74
C ASP A 150 12.12 -11.76 -6.16
N SER A 151 11.99 -10.46 -6.40
CA SER A 151 10.80 -9.69 -6.02
C SER A 151 9.50 -10.14 -6.69
N ASN A 152 9.57 -10.83 -7.84
CA ASN A 152 8.38 -11.23 -8.59
C ASN A 152 7.56 -12.31 -7.85
N ILE A 153 8.12 -12.98 -6.83
CA ILE A 153 7.36 -13.96 -6.03
C ILE A 153 6.27 -13.32 -5.17
N ILE A 154 6.29 -11.99 -4.99
CA ILE A 154 5.22 -11.19 -4.39
C ILE A 154 4.10 -11.03 -5.44
N THR A 155 3.43 -12.13 -5.74
CA THR A 155 2.39 -12.28 -6.77
C THR A 155 1.40 -13.38 -6.35
N PRO A 156 0.09 -13.22 -6.59
CA PRO A 156 -0.90 -14.29 -6.38
C PRO A 156 -0.50 -15.64 -6.97
N GLY A 157 -0.90 -16.73 -6.31
CA GLY A 157 -0.63 -18.10 -6.75
C GLY A 157 0.81 -18.61 -6.53
N THR A 158 1.76 -17.81 -6.04
CA THR A 158 3.10 -18.30 -5.71
C THR A 158 3.12 -19.06 -4.38
N ALA A 159 4.11 -19.95 -4.22
CA ALA A 159 4.32 -20.68 -2.98
C ALA A 159 4.61 -19.75 -1.78
N PHE A 160 5.26 -18.59 -2.03
CA PHE A 160 5.52 -17.58 -1.00
C PHE A 160 4.22 -16.97 -0.46
N MET A 161 3.32 -16.48 -1.32
CA MET A 161 2.07 -15.85 -0.88
C MET A 161 1.14 -16.85 -0.16
N TYR A 162 1.17 -18.12 -0.57
CA TYR A 162 0.44 -19.20 0.10
C TYR A 162 0.97 -19.53 1.50
N ARG A 163 2.30 -19.56 1.68
CA ARG A 163 2.93 -19.67 3.02
C ARG A 163 2.59 -18.44 3.87
N LEU A 164 2.69 -17.24 3.30
CA LEU A 164 2.38 -15.98 3.98
C LEU A 164 0.93 -15.95 4.50
N SER A 165 -0.06 -16.43 3.72
CA SER A 165 -1.45 -16.56 4.22
C SER A 165 -1.51 -17.47 5.45
N LYS A 166 -0.93 -18.67 5.41
CA LYS A 166 -0.92 -19.61 6.56
C LYS A 166 -0.27 -18.99 7.80
N GLU A 167 0.88 -18.33 7.64
CA GLU A 167 1.57 -17.73 8.79
C GLU A 167 0.88 -16.45 9.32
N LEU A 168 0.20 -15.67 8.47
CA LEU A 168 -0.68 -14.59 8.94
C LEU A 168 -1.86 -15.13 9.75
N GLN A 169 -2.49 -16.23 9.34
CA GLN A 169 -3.55 -16.87 10.12
C GLN A 169 -3.05 -17.32 11.51
N ASN A 170 -1.84 -17.87 11.58
CA ASN A 170 -1.19 -18.25 12.85
C ASN A 170 -0.91 -17.02 13.74
N TYR A 171 -0.35 -15.97 13.16
CA TYR A 171 -0.09 -14.69 13.83
C TYR A 171 -1.37 -14.04 14.39
N ILE A 172 -2.47 -14.01 13.63
CA ILE A 172 -3.76 -13.45 14.07
C ILE A 172 -4.31 -14.23 15.28
N ARG A 173 -4.33 -15.57 15.23
CA ARG A 173 -4.73 -16.42 16.39
C ARG A 173 -3.87 -16.11 17.62
N LEU A 174 -2.55 -16.02 17.44
CA LEU A 174 -1.60 -15.72 18.52
C LEU A 174 -1.80 -14.32 19.13
N ARG A 175 -2.17 -13.31 18.33
CA ARG A 175 -2.47 -11.96 18.82
C ARG A 175 -3.80 -11.89 19.56
N ILE A 176 -4.89 -12.43 19.00
CA ILE A 176 -6.20 -12.51 19.67
C ILE A 176 -6.10 -13.25 21.01
N SER A 177 -5.24 -14.27 21.11
CA SER A 177 -4.97 -14.98 22.38
C SER A 177 -4.38 -14.08 23.48
N ASN A 178 -3.36 -13.30 23.12
CA ASN A 178 -2.42 -12.75 24.09
C ASN A 178 -2.57 -11.25 24.31
N ASP A 179 -2.83 -10.48 23.24
CA ASP A 179 -2.90 -9.03 23.26
C ASP A 179 -4.28 -8.53 23.74
N PRO A 180 -4.37 -7.66 24.76
CA PRO A 180 -5.65 -7.13 25.24
C PRO A 180 -6.49 -6.40 24.19
N GLY A 181 -5.87 -5.61 23.31
CA GLY A 181 -6.58 -4.81 22.29
C GLY A 181 -7.11 -5.65 21.13
N TRP A 182 -6.55 -6.85 20.89
CA TRP A 182 -7.03 -7.75 19.84
C TRP A 182 -8.24 -8.61 20.28
N LYS A 183 -8.55 -8.69 21.58
CA LYS A 183 -9.58 -9.60 22.11
C LYS A 183 -11.02 -9.18 21.81
N THR A 184 -11.25 -7.89 21.60
CA THR A 184 -12.59 -7.31 21.45
C THR A 184 -12.94 -6.95 20.00
N ILE A 185 -11.94 -6.88 19.11
CA ILE A 185 -12.13 -6.51 17.70
C ILE A 185 -12.44 -7.71 16.81
N LYS A 186 -12.98 -7.41 15.63
CA LYS A 186 -12.97 -8.32 14.49
C LYS A 186 -11.63 -8.20 13.78
N VAL A 187 -11.05 -9.31 13.32
CA VAL A 187 -9.91 -9.28 12.39
C VAL A 187 -10.31 -9.97 11.09
N MET A 188 -10.17 -9.28 9.96
CA MET A 188 -10.40 -9.84 8.62
C MET A 188 -9.06 -10.00 7.89
N LEU A 189 -8.88 -11.14 7.24
CA LEU A 189 -7.78 -11.41 6.32
C LEU A 189 -8.38 -11.70 4.93
N SER A 190 -8.05 -10.85 3.96
CA SER A 190 -8.31 -11.08 2.55
C SER A 190 -7.00 -11.40 1.86
N ASP A 191 -6.72 -12.70 1.68
CA ASP A 191 -5.44 -13.15 1.15
C ASP A 191 -5.35 -13.10 -0.38
N ALA A 192 -4.19 -13.48 -0.92
CA ALA A 192 -3.89 -13.43 -2.34
C ALA A 192 -4.73 -14.39 -3.22
N ASN A 193 -5.49 -15.32 -2.61
CA ASN A 193 -6.43 -16.17 -3.35
C ASN A 193 -7.79 -15.48 -3.53
N VAL A 194 -8.16 -14.50 -2.70
CA VAL A 194 -9.33 -13.63 -2.95
C VAL A 194 -8.99 -12.64 -4.08
N PRO A 195 -9.74 -12.60 -5.22
CA PRO A 195 -9.44 -11.69 -6.33
C PRO A 195 -9.53 -10.19 -5.99
N GLY A 196 -8.91 -9.35 -6.81
CA GLY A 196 -8.86 -7.89 -6.64
C GLY A 196 -7.58 -7.38 -5.95
N GLU A 197 -7.31 -6.10 -6.11
CA GLU A 197 -6.16 -5.39 -5.52
C GLU A 197 -6.47 -4.97 -4.08
N GLY A 198 -5.47 -5.00 -3.18
CA GLY A 198 -5.67 -4.84 -1.73
C GLY A 198 -6.44 -3.56 -1.36
N GLU A 199 -6.05 -2.43 -1.95
CA GLU A 199 -6.75 -1.15 -1.82
C GLU A 199 -8.21 -1.24 -2.31
N HIS A 200 -8.46 -1.84 -3.47
CA HIS A 200 -9.80 -1.96 -4.04
C HIS A 200 -10.70 -2.94 -3.26
N LYS A 201 -10.14 -3.96 -2.61
CA LYS A 201 -10.87 -4.83 -1.67
C LYS A 201 -11.33 -4.03 -0.44
N ILE A 202 -10.42 -3.26 0.18
CA ILE A 202 -10.72 -2.39 1.32
C ILE A 202 -11.85 -1.41 0.96
N MET A 203 -11.72 -0.70 -0.16
CA MET A 203 -12.73 0.29 -0.57
C MET A 203 -14.09 -0.34 -0.90
N SER A 204 -14.09 -1.57 -1.43
CA SER A 204 -15.33 -2.31 -1.67
C SER A 204 -15.98 -2.78 -0.37
N PHE A 205 -15.19 -3.23 0.61
CA PHE A 205 -15.68 -3.53 1.95
C PHE A 205 -16.29 -2.28 2.62
N ILE A 206 -15.62 -1.12 2.56
CA ILE A 206 -16.12 0.13 3.15
C ILE A 206 -17.46 0.54 2.52
N ARG A 207 -17.55 0.61 1.19
CA ARG A 207 -18.82 0.91 0.49
C ARG A 207 -19.93 -0.07 0.87
N LEU A 208 -19.64 -1.36 1.02
CA LEU A 208 -20.62 -2.35 1.46
C LEU A 208 -21.07 -2.11 2.91
N GLN A 209 -20.17 -1.75 3.84
CA GLN A 209 -20.57 -1.36 5.20
C GLN A 209 -21.47 -0.12 5.21
N HIS A 210 -21.18 0.89 4.37
CA HIS A 210 -22.01 2.10 4.26
C HIS A 210 -23.45 1.81 3.76
N THR A 211 -23.68 0.72 3.01
CA THR A 211 -25.04 0.32 2.60
C THR A 211 -25.89 -0.35 3.70
N LEU A 212 -25.32 -0.64 4.87
CA LEU A 212 -26.04 -1.29 5.97
C LEU A 212 -26.86 -0.28 6.78
N LEU A 213 -28.12 -0.61 7.06
CA LEU A 213 -29.07 0.26 7.79
C LEU A 213 -28.58 0.66 9.19
N ASP A 214 -27.78 -0.18 9.86
CA ASP A 214 -27.20 0.08 11.18
C ASP A 214 -25.78 0.68 11.11
N SER A 215 -25.33 1.16 9.95
CA SER A 215 -24.02 1.80 9.81
C SER A 215 -23.95 3.12 10.60
N ASN A 216 -22.82 3.37 11.25
CA ASN A 216 -22.57 4.61 11.98
C ASN A 216 -21.71 5.56 11.12
N PRO A 217 -22.24 6.71 10.64
CA PRO A 217 -21.50 7.65 9.80
C PRO A 217 -20.37 8.40 10.54
N ASN A 218 -20.24 8.20 11.85
CA ASN A 218 -19.12 8.67 12.66
C ASN A 218 -18.06 7.58 12.91
N THR A 219 -18.08 6.49 12.12
CA THR A 219 -17.06 5.43 12.22
C THR A 219 -15.71 5.97 11.78
N ARG A 220 -14.69 5.78 12.62
CA ARG A 220 -13.36 6.36 12.39
C ARG A 220 -12.44 5.41 11.65
N HIS A 221 -12.07 5.77 10.44
CA HIS A 221 -11.33 4.93 9.52
C HIS A 221 -9.85 5.33 9.44
N CYS A 222 -8.96 4.36 9.52
CA CYS A 222 -7.53 4.53 9.28
C CYS A 222 -7.06 3.52 8.23
N LEU A 223 -6.53 4.02 7.11
CA LEU A 223 -5.92 3.19 6.06
C LEU A 223 -4.41 3.35 6.12
N TYR A 224 -3.66 2.25 6.22
CA TYR A 224 -2.22 2.26 5.98
C TYR A 224 -1.91 2.02 4.50
N GLY A 225 -1.03 2.85 3.95
CA GLY A 225 -0.38 2.63 2.66
C GLY A 225 0.43 3.86 2.23
N LEU A 226 1.24 3.71 1.18
CA LEU A 226 2.15 4.77 0.72
C LEU A 226 1.68 5.49 -0.56
N ASP A 227 0.85 4.82 -1.35
CA ASP A 227 0.45 5.29 -2.68
C ASP A 227 -0.50 6.49 -2.64
N ALA A 228 -0.50 7.27 -3.73
CA ALA A 228 -1.26 8.51 -3.84
C ALA A 228 -2.74 8.25 -4.16
N ASP A 229 -3.00 7.19 -4.92
CA ASP A 229 -4.32 6.75 -5.36
C ASP A 229 -5.22 6.41 -4.15
N LEU A 230 -4.63 5.98 -3.03
CA LEU A 230 -5.30 5.81 -1.72
C LEU A 230 -6.00 7.09 -1.23
N ILE A 231 -5.48 8.28 -1.57
CA ILE A 231 -6.10 9.58 -1.19
C ILE A 231 -7.37 9.82 -2.02
N MET A 232 -7.34 9.49 -3.31
CA MET A 232 -8.51 9.57 -4.20
C MET A 232 -9.57 8.54 -3.81
N LEU A 233 -9.13 7.31 -3.54
CA LEU A 233 -9.99 6.22 -3.09
C LEU A 233 -10.65 6.55 -1.75
N ALA A 234 -9.92 7.14 -0.80
CA ALA A 234 -10.47 7.58 0.48
C ALA A 234 -11.50 8.71 0.32
N LEU A 235 -11.21 9.73 -0.51
CA LEU A 235 -12.17 10.80 -0.84
C LEU A 235 -13.46 10.20 -1.43
N GLY A 236 -13.34 9.30 -2.40
CA GLY A 236 -14.44 8.57 -3.04
C GLY A 236 -15.05 7.43 -2.20
N THR A 237 -14.80 7.37 -0.90
CA THR A 237 -15.68 6.64 0.04
C THR A 237 -16.81 7.50 0.58
N HIS A 238 -16.66 8.83 0.53
CA HIS A 238 -17.53 9.82 1.19
C HIS A 238 -17.65 9.67 2.72
N GLU A 239 -16.86 8.79 3.33
CA GLU A 239 -16.80 8.65 4.78
C GLU A 239 -16.19 9.91 5.43
N ILE A 240 -16.90 10.49 6.39
CA ILE A 240 -16.50 11.75 7.03
C ILE A 240 -15.16 11.58 7.75
N HIS A 241 -15.01 10.53 8.57
CA HIS A 241 -13.90 10.40 9.52
C HIS A 241 -12.76 9.50 9.00
N PHE A 242 -12.25 9.80 7.81
CA PHE A 242 -11.19 9.01 7.16
C PHE A 242 -9.78 9.62 7.37
N SER A 243 -8.81 8.78 7.77
CA SER A 243 -7.38 9.09 7.83
C SER A 243 -6.54 8.08 7.04
N ILE A 244 -5.42 8.53 6.49
CA ILE A 244 -4.39 7.67 5.88
C ILE A 244 -3.11 7.75 6.72
N LEU A 245 -2.70 6.64 7.33
CA LEU A 245 -1.42 6.51 8.03
C LEU A 245 -0.33 6.13 7.02
N ARG A 246 0.71 6.95 6.94
CA ARG A 246 1.80 6.80 5.96
C ARG A 246 3.14 7.18 6.58
N GLU A 247 4.22 6.60 6.08
CA GLU A 247 5.56 6.87 6.61
C GLU A 247 6.28 7.97 5.84
N VAL A 248 6.95 8.86 6.58
CA VAL A 248 7.86 9.87 6.02
C VAL A 248 9.28 9.65 6.54
N ARG A 249 10.25 9.80 5.64
CA ARG A 249 11.67 9.74 5.96
C ARG A 249 12.10 10.99 6.70
N THR A 250 12.68 10.81 7.89
CA THR A 250 13.51 11.84 8.50
C THR A 250 14.74 12.10 7.63
N PRO A 251 15.09 13.36 7.30
CA PRO A 251 16.34 13.66 6.61
C PRO A 251 17.53 13.20 7.44
N HIS A 252 18.47 12.49 6.83
CA HIS A 252 19.69 12.07 7.51
C HIS A 252 20.55 13.32 7.79
N ASN A 253 20.73 13.66 9.06
CA ASN A 253 21.19 14.98 9.50
C ASN A 253 22.73 15.13 9.38
N ASN A 254 23.25 15.04 8.16
CA ASN A 254 24.67 15.18 7.83
C ASN A 254 24.96 16.56 7.22
N SER A 255 25.62 17.40 8.03
CA SER A 255 26.05 18.79 7.77
C SER A 255 24.93 19.87 7.77
N PRO A 256 25.08 20.96 8.54
CA PRO A 256 24.10 22.05 8.57
C PRO A 256 24.54 23.25 7.70
N LYS A 257 23.82 23.57 6.61
CA LYS A 257 23.99 24.84 5.88
C LYS A 257 22.69 25.42 5.30
N SER A 258 22.50 26.71 5.59
CA SER A 258 21.71 27.73 4.87
C SER A 258 20.22 27.45 4.56
N ASN A 259 19.38 27.98 5.45
CA ASN A 259 18.14 28.75 5.18
C ASN A 259 17.22 28.26 4.04
N SER A 260 16.26 27.41 4.41
CA SER A 260 14.88 27.55 3.94
C SER A 260 13.94 27.37 5.13
N GLU A 261 13.05 28.34 5.37
CA GLU A 261 12.13 28.34 6.52
C GLU A 261 10.95 27.39 6.28
N LEU A 262 11.19 26.09 6.41
CA LEU A 262 10.14 25.07 6.57
C LEU A 262 10.64 23.83 7.35
N ALA A 263 11.61 24.03 8.23
CA ALA A 263 11.97 23.06 9.26
C ALA A 263 11.01 23.24 10.46
N LEU A 264 9.87 22.54 10.47
CA LEU A 264 9.03 22.49 11.68
C LEU A 264 9.85 21.98 12.86
N GLU A 265 9.78 22.70 13.98
CA GLU A 265 10.67 22.51 15.11
C GLU A 265 10.43 21.17 15.84
N CYS A 266 11.25 20.16 15.51
CA CYS A 266 11.33 18.91 16.26
C CYS A 266 12.17 19.09 17.54
N THR A 267 11.72 19.98 18.43
CA THR A 267 12.27 20.15 19.78
C THR A 267 11.78 19.03 20.69
N PHE A 268 12.63 18.02 20.92
CA PHE A 268 12.43 17.04 22.00
C PHE A 268 13.73 16.77 22.75
N GLU A 269 13.61 16.58 24.05
CA GLU A 269 14.71 16.69 25.01
C GLU A 269 15.62 15.45 25.05
N LYS A 270 16.90 15.66 25.32
CA LYS A 270 17.89 14.59 25.50
C LYS A 270 17.94 14.12 26.96
N THR A 271 17.05 13.21 27.35
CA THR A 271 17.11 12.60 28.69
C THR A 271 17.18 11.07 28.63
N VAL A 272 18.41 10.57 28.79
CA VAL A 272 18.82 9.28 29.34
C VAL A 272 17.87 8.07 29.17
N THR A 273 18.25 7.15 28.29
CA THR A 273 18.30 5.71 28.63
C THR A 273 19.34 5.03 27.74
N SER A 274 20.21 4.21 28.33
CA SER A 274 21.38 3.61 27.65
C SER A 274 21.50 2.12 27.95
N SER A 275 20.51 1.35 27.48
CA SER A 275 20.45 -0.10 27.59
C SER A 275 19.60 -0.68 26.45
N LEU A 276 19.83 -1.96 26.11
CA LEU A 276 19.25 -2.72 24.98
C LEU A 276 19.40 -2.07 23.59
N LYS A 277 20.42 -2.51 22.84
CA LYS A 277 20.46 -2.40 21.37
C LYS A 277 19.53 -3.46 20.76
N SER A 278 18.23 -3.18 20.67
CA SER A 278 17.34 -3.99 19.83
C SER A 278 17.69 -3.82 18.33
N ARG A 279 17.38 -4.83 17.50
CA ARG A 279 17.58 -4.81 16.05
C ARG A 279 16.53 -3.92 15.37
N GLY A 280 16.56 -2.62 15.68
CA GLY A 280 15.53 -1.67 15.29
C GLY A 280 15.61 -1.22 13.84
N TRP A 281 14.46 -1.18 13.17
CA TRP A 281 14.29 -0.54 11.86
C TRP A 281 14.68 0.96 11.90
N PRO A 282 15.07 1.57 10.76
CA PRO A 282 15.37 3.00 10.66
C PRO A 282 14.24 3.89 11.22
N LYS A 283 14.59 5.06 11.78
CA LYS A 283 13.63 6.04 12.36
C LYS A 283 12.75 6.71 11.29
N ARG A 284 11.77 5.97 10.80
CA ARG A 284 10.62 6.46 10.03
C ARG A 284 9.58 7.03 10.97
N VAL A 285 9.09 8.23 10.69
CA VAL A 285 8.00 8.85 11.45
C VAL A 285 6.70 8.56 10.73
N GLY A 286 5.71 8.02 11.44
CA GLY A 286 4.35 7.89 10.91
C GLY A 286 3.70 9.27 10.87
N MET A 287 2.91 9.53 9.83
CA MET A 287 2.09 10.73 9.72
C MET A 287 0.68 10.31 9.30
N PHE A 288 -0.33 10.89 9.93
CA PHE A 288 -1.71 10.79 9.49
C PHE A 288 -1.99 11.93 8.51
N LEU A 289 -2.45 11.60 7.30
CA LEU A 289 -3.17 12.52 6.44
C LEU A 289 -4.66 12.43 6.81
N LEU A 290 -5.26 13.56 7.18
CA LEU A 290 -6.63 13.69 7.67
C LEU A 290 -7.54 14.12 6.51
N VAL A 291 -8.33 13.19 5.99
CA VAL A 291 -9.12 13.41 4.76
C VAL A 291 -10.29 14.37 5.01
N TRP A 292 -10.82 14.45 6.25
CA TRP A 292 -11.83 15.46 6.59
C TRP A 292 -11.31 16.89 6.43
N ILE A 293 -10.11 17.20 6.93
CA ILE A 293 -9.50 18.53 6.76
C ILE A 293 -9.22 18.81 5.28
N LEU A 294 -8.84 17.78 4.50
CA LEU A 294 -8.73 17.92 3.04
C LEU A 294 -10.08 18.25 2.38
N ARG A 295 -11.19 17.67 2.84
CA ARG A 295 -12.54 17.97 2.33
C ARG A 295 -12.95 19.42 2.65
N GLU A 296 -12.67 19.91 3.86
CA GLU A 296 -12.83 21.32 4.24
C GLU A 296 -12.00 22.26 3.33
N TYR A 297 -10.74 21.91 3.03
CA TYR A 297 -9.92 22.67 2.09
C TYR A 297 -10.47 22.65 0.67
N LEU A 298 -10.94 21.48 0.18
CA LEU A 298 -11.49 21.35 -1.17
C LEU A 298 -12.82 22.09 -1.33
N GLU A 299 -13.66 22.16 -0.30
CA GLU A 299 -14.89 22.99 -0.29
C GLU A 299 -14.56 24.47 -0.58
N LEU A 300 -13.59 25.02 0.15
CA LEU A 300 -13.13 26.41 -0.03
C LEU A 300 -12.46 26.61 -1.41
N ASP A 301 -11.57 25.71 -1.81
CA ASP A 301 -10.80 25.84 -3.05
C ASP A 301 -11.64 25.59 -4.32
N LEU A 302 -12.70 24.77 -4.25
CA LEU A 302 -13.56 24.43 -5.38
C LEU A 302 -14.91 25.17 -5.38
N THR A 303 -15.13 26.09 -4.44
CA THR A 303 -16.33 26.95 -4.38
C THR A 303 -16.68 27.54 -5.75
N ILE A 304 -17.87 27.19 -6.25
CA ILE A 304 -18.39 27.61 -7.55
C ILE A 304 -19.04 29.01 -7.43
N THR A 305 -18.42 30.02 -8.04
CA THR A 305 -18.89 31.42 -7.96
C THR A 305 -19.94 31.80 -9.00
N ASN A 306 -20.18 30.96 -10.01
CA ASN A 306 -21.15 31.17 -11.08
C ASN A 306 -21.76 29.83 -11.53
N PRO A 307 -22.65 29.21 -10.74
CA PRO A 307 -23.32 27.96 -11.11
C PRO A 307 -24.35 28.17 -12.24
N PRO A 308 -24.87 27.09 -12.86
CA PRO A 308 -26.08 27.15 -13.67
C PRO A 308 -27.28 27.72 -12.89
N ASP A 309 -28.31 28.18 -13.61
CA ASP A 309 -29.47 28.81 -12.98
C ASP A 309 -30.34 27.73 -12.29
N ASN A 310 -30.77 27.99 -11.05
CA ASN A 310 -31.43 27.02 -10.14
C ASN A 310 -30.57 25.80 -9.75
N PHE A 311 -29.24 25.95 -9.69
CA PHE A 311 -28.31 24.89 -9.29
C PHE A 311 -27.65 25.21 -7.94
N GLU A 312 -27.82 24.31 -6.96
CA GLU A 312 -27.15 24.39 -5.65
C GLU A 312 -25.91 23.45 -5.65
N PRO A 313 -24.69 23.94 -5.40
CA PRO A 313 -23.50 23.10 -5.35
C PRO A 313 -23.47 22.17 -4.12
N ASP A 314 -23.37 20.87 -4.38
CA ASP A 314 -23.06 19.80 -3.43
C ASP A 314 -21.52 19.60 -3.34
N LEU A 315 -21.01 19.41 -2.12
CA LEU A 315 -19.60 19.11 -1.85
C LEU A 315 -19.22 17.71 -2.34
N GLU A 316 -20.07 16.69 -2.16
CA GLU A 316 -19.72 15.31 -2.51
C GLU A 316 -19.48 15.16 -4.01
N ARG A 317 -20.39 15.72 -4.81
CA ARG A 317 -20.29 15.78 -6.27
C ARG A 317 -19.12 16.66 -6.76
N THR A 318 -18.72 17.65 -5.96
CA THR A 318 -17.52 18.47 -6.23
C THR A 318 -16.23 17.69 -5.95
N ILE A 319 -16.25 16.78 -4.96
CA ILE A 319 -15.15 15.85 -4.67
C ILE A 319 -15.05 14.77 -5.77
N ASP A 320 -16.16 14.24 -6.27
CA ASP A 320 -16.19 13.32 -7.42
C ASP A 320 -15.51 13.93 -8.65
N ASP A 321 -15.91 15.16 -9.02
CA ASP A 321 -15.31 15.90 -10.13
C ASP A 321 -13.82 16.20 -9.88
N PHE A 322 -13.39 16.46 -8.63
CA PHE A 322 -11.98 16.64 -8.29
C PHE A 322 -11.15 15.35 -8.44
N ILE A 323 -11.68 14.20 -8.02
CA ILE A 323 -11.05 12.89 -8.22
C ILE A 323 -10.87 12.64 -9.73
N PHE A 324 -11.94 12.86 -10.51
CA PHE A 324 -11.91 12.71 -11.96
C PHE A 324 -10.91 13.67 -12.64
N ILE A 325 -10.83 14.93 -12.20
CA ILE A 325 -9.82 15.90 -12.65
C ILE A 325 -8.41 15.35 -12.43
N CYS A 326 -8.12 14.78 -11.25
CA CYS A 326 -6.79 14.31 -10.93
C CYS A 326 -6.33 13.13 -11.80
N PHE A 327 -7.26 12.35 -12.37
CA PHE A 327 -6.90 11.29 -13.33
C PHE A 327 -6.28 11.83 -14.64
N PHE A 328 -6.50 13.10 -15.00
CA PHE A 328 -5.84 13.74 -16.15
C PHE A 328 -4.36 14.08 -15.89
N ALA A 329 -3.95 14.23 -14.63
CA ALA A 329 -2.54 14.27 -14.22
C ALA A 329 -1.87 12.87 -14.25
N GLY A 330 -2.51 11.92 -14.95
CA GLY A 330 -2.17 10.51 -15.03
C GLY A 330 -2.86 9.66 -13.97
N ASN A 331 -2.80 8.34 -14.14
CA ASN A 331 -3.21 7.33 -13.17
C ASN A 331 -2.44 6.04 -13.50
N ASP A 332 -2.88 4.88 -13.02
CA ASP A 332 -2.22 3.58 -13.28
C ASP A 332 -2.69 2.88 -14.57
N PHE A 333 -3.78 3.37 -15.19
CA PHE A 333 -4.44 2.74 -16.34
C PHE A 333 -4.27 3.54 -17.64
N LEU A 334 -4.21 4.87 -17.55
CA LEU A 334 -4.05 5.77 -18.69
C LEU A 334 -2.64 6.40 -18.72
N PRO A 335 -2.00 6.53 -19.92
CA PRO A 335 -0.78 7.32 -20.08
C PRO A 335 -0.97 8.77 -19.61
N HIS A 336 0.06 9.33 -18.99
CA HIS A 336 0.12 10.73 -18.57
C HIS A 336 0.02 11.66 -19.79
N ILE A 337 -0.87 12.66 -19.75
CA ILE A 337 -0.99 13.68 -20.79
C ILE A 337 0.28 14.53 -20.77
N PRO A 338 1.07 14.64 -21.87
CA PRO A 338 2.42 15.23 -21.82
C PRO A 338 2.49 16.67 -21.29
N THR A 339 1.42 17.45 -21.40
CA THR A 339 1.33 18.86 -21.01
C THR A 339 0.76 19.08 -19.60
N LEU A 340 0.68 18.05 -18.74
CA LEU A 340 0.03 18.12 -17.43
C LEU A 340 0.88 17.54 -16.28
N GLU A 341 2.16 17.92 -16.21
CA GLU A 341 3.02 17.51 -15.09
C GLU A 341 2.58 18.18 -13.76
N ILE A 342 2.29 17.37 -12.73
CA ILE A 342 1.89 17.85 -11.39
C ILE A 342 2.85 18.91 -10.82
N HIS A 343 4.14 18.79 -11.11
CA HIS A 343 5.17 19.68 -10.55
C HIS A 343 5.20 21.08 -11.19
N GLU A 344 4.49 21.27 -12.30
CA GLU A 344 4.33 22.55 -13.02
C GLU A 344 3.00 23.25 -12.64
N GLY A 345 2.26 22.73 -11.65
CA GLY A 345 0.98 23.27 -11.21
C GLY A 345 -0.23 22.76 -12.01
N ALA A 346 -0.08 21.66 -12.75
CA ALA A 346 -1.14 21.08 -13.59
C ALA A 346 -2.48 20.91 -12.85
N ILE A 347 -2.47 20.46 -11.59
CA ILE A 347 -3.71 20.25 -10.82
C ILE A 347 -4.40 21.59 -10.51
N ASP A 348 -3.65 22.63 -10.14
CA ASP A 348 -4.19 23.97 -9.90
C ASP A 348 -4.76 24.60 -11.18
N LEU A 349 -4.11 24.38 -12.33
CA LEU A 349 -4.63 24.76 -13.64
C LEU A 349 -5.96 24.05 -13.93
N LEU A 350 -6.01 22.73 -13.76
CA LEU A 350 -7.23 21.93 -14.01
C LEU A 350 -8.38 22.36 -13.08
N MET A 351 -8.12 22.60 -11.79
CA MET A 351 -9.09 23.15 -10.82
C MET A 351 -9.57 24.55 -11.22
N HIS A 352 -8.68 25.40 -11.76
CA HIS A 352 -9.04 26.73 -12.23
C HIS A 352 -9.94 26.68 -13.47
N VAL A 353 -9.58 25.89 -14.49
CA VAL A 353 -10.38 25.74 -15.72
C VAL A 353 -11.73 25.10 -15.41
N TYR A 354 -11.79 24.09 -14.53
CA TYR A 354 -13.04 23.49 -14.06
C TYR A 354 -14.00 24.53 -13.49
N LYS A 355 -13.57 25.33 -12.50
CA LYS A 355 -14.39 26.42 -11.93
C LYS A 355 -14.80 27.44 -12.98
N GLY A 356 -13.87 27.83 -13.86
CA GLY A 356 -14.13 28.77 -14.96
C GLY A 356 -15.12 28.25 -16.01
N LYS A 357 -15.30 26.93 -16.12
CA LYS A 357 -16.18 26.27 -17.09
C LYS A 357 -17.43 25.64 -16.50
N PHE A 358 -17.61 25.58 -15.19
CA PHE A 358 -18.74 24.90 -14.55
C PHE A 358 -20.13 25.29 -15.09
N LYS A 359 -20.34 26.57 -15.48
CA LYS A 359 -21.58 27.02 -16.12
C LYS A 359 -21.70 26.59 -17.58
N ASP A 360 -20.62 26.70 -18.36
CA ASP A 360 -20.55 26.23 -19.76
C ASP A 360 -20.75 24.70 -19.84
N LEU A 361 -20.28 23.97 -18.82
CA LEU A 361 -20.50 22.54 -18.62
C LEU A 361 -21.94 22.22 -18.20
N GLY A 362 -22.71 23.18 -17.70
CA GLY A 362 -24.05 22.93 -17.16
C GLY A 362 -24.04 22.06 -15.89
N GLY A 363 -23.07 22.27 -14.99
CA GLY A 363 -22.86 21.47 -13.78
C GLY A 363 -21.88 20.31 -13.97
N TYR A 364 -21.85 19.40 -12.98
CA TYR A 364 -20.83 18.35 -12.77
C TYR A 364 -20.46 17.53 -14.02
N MET A 365 -19.21 17.08 -14.06
CA MET A 365 -18.66 16.26 -15.14
C MET A 365 -18.99 14.77 -14.97
N VAL A 366 -18.97 14.25 -13.74
CA VAL A 366 -19.32 12.85 -13.44
C VAL A 366 -20.59 12.72 -12.60
N ASP A 367 -21.18 11.51 -12.64
CA ASP A 367 -22.28 11.11 -11.77
C ASP A 367 -22.01 9.70 -11.22
N MET A 368 -21.49 9.63 -10.00
CA MET A 368 -21.15 8.38 -9.32
C MET A 368 -22.38 7.66 -8.73
N GLN A 369 -23.60 8.22 -8.88
CA GLN A 369 -24.84 7.65 -8.35
C GLN A 369 -25.65 6.87 -9.40
N GLN A 370 -25.33 7.01 -10.70
CA GLN A 370 -25.88 6.15 -11.73
C GLN A 370 -25.32 4.74 -11.59
N ARG A 371 -26.15 3.80 -11.14
CA ARG A 371 -25.87 2.37 -11.23
C ARG A 371 -25.99 1.95 -12.69
N ASP A 372 -24.99 1.24 -13.21
CA ASP A 372 -25.18 0.44 -14.42
C ASP A 372 -26.28 -0.61 -14.15
N ASP A 373 -27.19 -0.81 -15.11
CA ASP A 373 -28.21 -1.87 -15.05
C ASP A 373 -27.53 -3.26 -15.03
N GLU A 374 -28.10 -4.22 -14.29
CA GLU A 374 -27.42 -5.44 -13.80
C GLU A 374 -26.92 -6.45 -14.85
N GLU A 375 -27.00 -6.16 -16.15
CA GLU A 375 -26.51 -7.05 -17.23
C GLU A 375 -25.05 -6.81 -17.67
N ASP A 376 -24.46 -5.61 -17.49
CA ASP A 376 -23.09 -5.32 -17.98
C ASP A 376 -21.99 -5.64 -16.93
N LEU A 377 -21.96 -6.90 -16.50
CA LEU A 377 -21.03 -7.42 -15.49
C LEU A 377 -19.60 -7.59 -16.05
N GLY A 378 -18.93 -6.47 -16.33
CA GLY A 378 -17.51 -6.45 -16.67
C GLY A 378 -16.93 -5.05 -16.93
N THR A 379 -15.60 -4.94 -16.85
CA THR A 379 -14.82 -3.72 -17.14
C THR A 379 -14.81 -3.35 -18.64
N LYS A 380 -15.90 -3.65 -19.36
CA LYS A 380 -16.04 -3.47 -20.81
C LYS A 380 -16.97 -2.32 -21.19
N SER A 381 -18.04 -2.02 -20.43
CA SER A 381 -18.94 -0.92 -20.80
C SER A 381 -18.24 0.45 -20.82
N VAL A 382 -17.66 0.86 -19.68
CA VAL A 382 -17.01 2.17 -19.48
C VAL A 382 -15.65 2.31 -20.21
N ILE A 383 -15.27 1.34 -21.06
CA ILE A 383 -14.03 1.40 -21.86
C ILE A 383 -14.30 1.11 -23.35
N ASN A 384 -15.07 0.07 -23.71
CA ASN A 384 -15.37 -0.23 -25.11
C ASN A 384 -16.35 0.80 -25.71
N LYS A 385 -17.35 1.26 -24.94
CA LYS A 385 -18.27 2.33 -25.35
C LYS A 385 -17.57 3.69 -25.51
N TRP A 386 -16.33 3.79 -25.02
CA TRP A 386 -15.46 4.97 -25.05
C TRP A 386 -14.31 4.85 -26.07
N THR A 387 -14.13 3.69 -26.71
CA THR A 387 -13.02 3.43 -27.65
C THR A 387 -13.46 2.89 -29.02
N THR A 388 -14.67 2.35 -29.15
CA THR A 388 -15.18 1.81 -30.43
C THR A 388 -16.18 2.72 -31.14
N ASP A 389 -16.96 3.53 -30.40
CA ASP A 389 -17.88 4.53 -30.95
C ASP A 389 -17.39 5.95 -30.63
N GLY A 390 -17.45 6.85 -31.63
CA GLY A 390 -16.91 8.21 -31.56
C GLY A 390 -17.78 9.22 -30.81
N ALA A 391 -18.17 8.91 -29.57
CA ALA A 391 -19.03 9.75 -28.72
C ALA A 391 -18.56 9.70 -27.25
N LEU A 392 -18.13 10.76 -26.59
CA LEU A 392 -18.17 12.22 -26.88
C LEU A 392 -19.56 12.87 -27.01
N THR A 393 -20.62 12.14 -26.67
CA THR A 393 -21.90 12.72 -26.24
C THR A 393 -22.07 12.40 -24.75
N ASN A 394 -21.95 13.34 -23.81
CA ASN A 394 -22.19 14.78 -23.93
C ASN A 394 -20.93 15.66 -23.76
N GLY A 395 -20.21 15.97 -24.84
CA GLY A 395 -19.62 17.29 -25.17
C GLY A 395 -18.71 18.06 -24.19
N LYS A 396 -18.45 17.59 -22.96
CA LYS A 396 -17.76 18.35 -21.89
C LYS A 396 -16.23 18.26 -21.97
N ALA A 397 -15.69 17.03 -22.00
CA ALA A 397 -14.26 16.76 -21.88
C ALA A 397 -13.33 17.31 -22.99
N PRO A 398 -13.67 17.32 -24.30
CA PRO A 398 -12.69 17.72 -25.33
C PRO A 398 -12.39 19.23 -25.26
N ASN A 399 -13.42 20.04 -25.01
CA ASN A 399 -13.32 21.51 -24.83
C ASN A 399 -12.42 21.92 -23.64
N PHE A 400 -12.11 20.99 -22.74
CA PHE A 400 -11.22 21.19 -21.59
C PHE A 400 -9.76 20.91 -21.98
N VAL A 401 -9.50 19.80 -22.69
CA VAL A 401 -8.15 19.39 -23.12
C VAL A 401 -7.52 20.38 -24.10
N ASP A 402 -8.30 20.93 -25.04
CA ASP A 402 -7.81 21.88 -26.06
C ASP A 402 -7.29 23.21 -25.48
N SER A 403 -7.55 23.51 -24.20
CA SER A 403 -7.16 24.77 -23.55
C SER A 403 -5.73 24.80 -22.97
N ILE A 404 -5.00 23.68 -23.04
CA ILE A 404 -3.85 23.39 -22.15
C ILE A 404 -2.47 23.53 -22.86
N THR A 405 -2.44 23.68 -24.18
CA THR A 405 -1.28 23.29 -25.01
C THR A 405 -0.12 24.31 -25.15
N HIS A 406 0.17 25.17 -24.16
CA HIS A 406 1.23 26.18 -24.27
C HIS A 406 1.97 26.52 -22.95
N LEU A 407 3.17 25.93 -22.70
CA LEU A 407 4.43 26.54 -22.16
C LEU A 407 5.53 25.47 -21.82
N ASP A 408 6.77 25.90 -21.51
CA ASP A 408 8.07 25.17 -21.55
C ASP A 408 9.13 25.92 -20.68
N GLU A 409 10.23 25.40 -20.09
CA GLU A 409 10.74 24.07 -19.61
C GLU A 409 12.05 24.36 -18.77
N ASN A 410 12.91 23.35 -18.51
CA ASN A 410 14.38 23.39 -18.26
C ASN A 410 14.99 23.34 -16.81
N ARG A 411 15.61 22.17 -16.49
CA ARG A 411 17.01 21.92 -15.95
C ARG A 411 17.39 21.65 -14.45
N THR A 412 17.59 20.35 -14.15
CA THR A 412 18.82 19.64 -13.63
C THR A 412 19.77 20.13 -12.47
N SER A 413 19.64 19.47 -11.29
CA SER A 413 20.62 18.62 -10.50
C SER A 413 22.12 18.94 -10.16
N ILE A 414 22.54 18.63 -8.90
CA ILE A 414 23.94 18.41 -8.38
C ILE A 414 23.91 17.55 -7.05
N GLY A 415 24.93 17.04 -6.31
CA GLY A 415 26.42 17.16 -6.31
C GLY A 415 27.27 16.04 -5.61
N ARG A 416 27.07 15.69 -4.30
CA ARG A 416 27.65 14.52 -3.51
C ARG A 416 29.01 14.69 -2.73
N LEU A 417 29.30 13.78 -1.77
CA LEU A 417 30.62 13.49 -1.12
C LEU A 417 30.68 12.07 -0.43
N LYS A 418 31.71 11.77 0.42
CA LYS A 418 31.97 10.50 1.17
C LYS A 418 32.93 10.73 2.40
N ALA A 419 32.94 9.84 3.41
CA ALA A 419 34.07 9.41 4.31
C ALA A 419 33.71 9.28 5.82
N ASP A 420 34.28 8.36 6.64
CA ASP A 420 34.88 7.03 6.41
C ASP A 420 35.12 6.26 7.74
N THR A 421 35.04 4.90 7.75
CA THR A 421 35.75 3.92 8.63
C THR A 421 35.14 2.49 8.56
N LEU A 422 35.17 1.82 7.39
CA LEU A 422 34.45 0.54 7.17
C LEU A 422 35.18 -0.51 6.28
N GLU A 423 36.43 -0.28 5.89
CA GLU A 423 37.19 -0.91 4.76
C GLU A 423 36.57 -2.10 3.98
N ILE A 424 36.48 -3.35 4.47
CA ILE A 424 35.90 -4.46 3.67
C ILE A 424 34.39 -4.25 3.40
N VAL A 425 33.67 -3.72 4.40
CA VAL A 425 32.28 -3.31 4.26
C VAL A 425 32.18 -2.03 3.42
N GLU A 426 33.21 -1.17 3.44
CA GLU A 426 33.28 0.03 2.57
C GLU A 426 33.59 -0.34 1.11
N ASN A 427 34.44 -1.34 0.83
CA ASN A 427 34.64 -1.90 -0.51
C ASN A 427 33.34 -2.52 -1.03
N THR A 428 32.60 -3.22 -0.16
CA THR A 428 31.30 -3.79 -0.49
C THR A 428 30.25 -2.69 -0.72
N LYS A 429 30.23 -1.64 0.11
CA LYS A 429 29.36 -0.46 -0.06
C LYS A 429 29.77 0.39 -1.27
N GLU A 430 31.05 0.45 -1.62
CA GLU A 430 31.58 1.11 -2.82
C GLU A 430 31.17 0.34 -4.07
N LEU A 431 31.37 -0.98 -4.11
CA LEU A 431 30.91 -1.84 -5.21
C LEU A 431 29.39 -1.74 -5.41
N LYS A 432 28.58 -1.83 -4.34
CA LYS A 432 27.13 -1.62 -4.41
C LYS A 432 26.78 -0.20 -4.87
N LYS A 433 27.52 0.82 -4.43
CA LYS A 433 27.34 2.23 -4.81
C LYS A 433 27.74 2.50 -6.26
N GLU A 434 28.77 1.86 -6.80
CA GLU A 434 29.15 1.94 -8.21
C GLU A 434 28.12 1.24 -9.07
N LEU A 435 27.70 0.02 -8.72
CA LEU A 435 26.58 -0.69 -9.32
C LEU A 435 25.31 0.18 -9.36
N LYS A 436 24.94 0.79 -8.24
CA LYS A 436 23.79 1.70 -8.11
C LYS A 436 23.95 3.00 -8.91
N ASN A 437 25.18 3.44 -9.19
CA ASN A 437 25.45 4.56 -10.11
C ASN A 437 25.41 4.12 -11.58
N TYR A 438 25.85 2.90 -11.89
CA TYR A 438 25.79 2.30 -13.22
C TYR A 438 24.33 2.11 -13.63
N MET A 439 23.52 1.43 -12.81
CA MET A 439 22.08 1.23 -13.04
C MET A 439 21.35 2.56 -13.24
N ARG A 440 21.69 3.60 -12.47
CA ARG A 440 21.12 4.95 -12.65
C ARG A 440 21.54 5.66 -13.94
N LYS A 441 22.63 5.23 -14.58
CA LYS A 441 23.10 5.73 -15.89
C LYS A 441 22.67 4.84 -17.06
N THR A 442 22.33 3.58 -16.81
CA THR A 442 21.94 2.59 -17.84
C THR A 442 20.44 2.28 -17.85
N ALA A 443 19.66 2.88 -16.94
CA ALA A 443 18.22 3.03 -17.08
C ALA A 443 17.81 3.89 -18.30
N ASP A 444 18.74 4.67 -18.86
CA ASP A 444 18.57 5.43 -20.11
C ASP A 444 18.59 4.49 -21.34
N VAL A 445 17.54 3.66 -21.47
CA VAL A 445 17.23 2.89 -22.68
C VAL A 445 15.77 3.12 -23.06
N TYR A 446 15.44 4.29 -23.61
CA TYR A 446 14.47 4.54 -24.72
C TYR A 446 14.56 6.01 -25.18
N GLU A 447 14.16 6.29 -26.42
CA GLU A 447 14.58 7.46 -27.22
C GLU A 447 14.00 8.84 -26.80
N ASN A 448 13.10 8.92 -25.81
CA ASN A 448 12.29 10.12 -25.55
C ASN A 448 12.84 11.07 -24.45
N GLY A 449 14.17 11.17 -24.30
CA GLY A 449 14.85 12.28 -23.58
C GLY A 449 14.66 12.44 -22.06
N GLY A 450 13.73 11.72 -21.43
CA GLY A 450 13.38 11.85 -20.01
C GLY A 450 14.40 11.25 -19.02
N LEU A 451 15.58 11.87 -18.92
CA LEU A 451 16.72 11.54 -18.05
C LEU A 451 16.34 10.86 -16.72
N GLY A 452 16.66 9.56 -16.60
CA GLY A 452 16.63 8.84 -15.33
C GLY A 452 15.27 8.74 -14.62
N THR A 453 14.18 8.47 -15.35
CA THR A 453 12.82 8.32 -14.75
C THR A 453 12.14 6.98 -15.06
N ASP A 454 11.34 6.49 -14.11
CA ASP A 454 10.53 5.27 -14.26
C ASP A 454 9.40 5.39 -15.32
N LYS A 455 9.22 6.59 -15.91
CA LYS A 455 8.14 6.96 -16.85
C LYS A 455 8.20 6.25 -18.21
N GLY A 456 9.30 5.58 -18.56
CA GLY A 456 9.47 4.93 -19.87
C GLY A 456 8.43 3.84 -20.16
N ILE A 457 7.91 3.78 -21.39
CA ILE A 457 6.88 2.80 -21.79
C ILE A 457 7.54 1.48 -22.23
N CYS A 458 7.27 0.38 -21.51
CA CYS A 458 7.75 -0.95 -21.90
C CYS A 458 6.93 -1.50 -23.06
N LYS A 459 7.53 -1.60 -24.26
CA LYS A 459 6.88 -2.09 -25.50
C LYS A 459 6.71 -3.62 -25.50
N LEU A 460 5.88 -4.16 -24.61
CA LEU A 460 5.51 -5.58 -24.59
C LEU A 460 4.30 -5.85 -25.48
N PRO A 461 4.25 -6.97 -26.22
CA PRO A 461 3.03 -7.39 -26.90
C PRO A 461 1.97 -7.77 -25.87
N PHE A 462 0.73 -7.33 -26.06
CA PHE A 462 -0.40 -7.73 -25.23
C PHE A 462 -0.63 -9.24 -25.28
N ILE A 463 -1.17 -9.80 -24.19
CA ILE A 463 -1.49 -11.23 -24.12
C ILE A 463 -2.79 -11.50 -24.88
N ASP A 464 -2.73 -12.49 -25.76
CA ASP A 464 -3.89 -13.17 -26.35
C ASP A 464 -4.44 -14.15 -25.29
N GLU A 465 -5.62 -13.81 -24.75
CA GLU A 465 -6.22 -14.49 -23.60
C GLU A 465 -6.85 -15.83 -24.00
N GLU A 466 -7.53 -15.88 -25.14
CA GLU A 466 -8.12 -17.12 -25.67
C GLU A 466 -7.03 -18.14 -25.99
N ARG A 467 -5.95 -17.70 -26.64
CA ARG A 467 -4.80 -18.57 -26.93
C ARG A 467 -4.08 -19.02 -25.67
N LEU A 468 -3.88 -18.13 -24.69
CA LEU A 468 -3.25 -18.51 -23.42
C LEU A 468 -4.08 -19.59 -22.72
N MET A 469 -5.39 -19.39 -22.59
CA MET A 469 -6.29 -20.34 -21.94
C MET A 469 -6.41 -21.66 -22.72
N ALA A 470 -6.37 -21.62 -24.06
CA ALA A 470 -6.38 -22.83 -24.89
C ALA A 470 -5.12 -23.70 -24.71
N GLU A 471 -3.96 -23.09 -24.43
CA GLU A 471 -2.72 -23.81 -24.15
C GLU A 471 -2.64 -24.29 -22.70
N THR A 472 -2.94 -23.45 -21.70
CA THR A 472 -2.84 -23.83 -20.27
C THR A 472 -3.83 -24.93 -19.90
N LYS A 473 -5.04 -24.94 -20.49
CA LYS A 473 -6.07 -25.98 -20.26
C LYS A 473 -5.64 -27.40 -20.66
N LYS A 474 -4.57 -27.54 -21.46
CA LYS A 474 -3.97 -28.85 -21.77
C LYS A 474 -3.20 -29.42 -20.57
N LEU A 475 -2.60 -28.54 -19.77
CA LEU A 475 -1.73 -28.85 -18.62
C LEU A 475 -2.47 -28.82 -17.27
N GLU A 476 -3.71 -28.29 -17.23
CA GLU A 476 -4.56 -28.19 -16.03
C GLU A 476 -4.67 -29.51 -15.23
N LYS A 477 -4.59 -30.66 -15.90
CA LYS A 477 -4.65 -32.02 -15.29
C LYS A 477 -3.36 -32.47 -14.62
N GLU A 478 -2.27 -31.72 -14.76
CA GLU A 478 -0.96 -32.02 -14.18
C GLU A 478 -0.80 -31.39 -12.78
N ILE A 479 -1.53 -30.29 -12.53
CA ILE A 479 -1.62 -29.53 -11.27
C ILE A 479 -2.16 -30.41 -10.13
N LYS A 480 -1.45 -30.48 -8.99
CA LYS A 480 -1.80 -31.36 -7.85
C LYS A 480 -1.46 -30.73 -6.49
N GLY A 481 -2.26 -31.04 -5.46
CA GLY A 481 -1.92 -30.76 -4.06
C GLY A 481 -1.82 -29.26 -3.76
N ASP A 482 -0.70 -28.81 -3.17
CA ASP A 482 -0.46 -27.38 -2.89
C ASP A 482 -0.44 -26.50 -4.15
N GLU A 483 -0.35 -27.06 -5.36
CA GLU A 483 -0.52 -26.31 -6.62
C GLU A 483 -1.99 -26.06 -6.94
N GLU A 484 -2.84 -27.07 -6.71
CA GLU A 484 -4.29 -27.02 -6.92
C GLU A 484 -4.92 -26.04 -5.94
N LEU A 485 -4.53 -26.11 -4.66
CA LEU A 485 -4.98 -25.17 -3.61
C LEU A 485 -4.59 -23.72 -3.90
N ARG A 486 -3.47 -23.47 -4.58
CA ARG A 486 -3.04 -22.13 -5.00
C ARG A 486 -3.79 -21.60 -6.22
N ASN A 487 -4.38 -22.48 -7.03
CA ASN A 487 -5.05 -22.15 -8.29
C ASN A 487 -6.58 -21.98 -8.15
N VAL A 488 -7.09 -21.80 -6.92
CA VAL A 488 -8.53 -21.66 -6.62
C VAL A 488 -8.82 -20.29 -6.02
N ASN A 489 -9.95 -19.67 -6.41
CA ASN A 489 -10.42 -18.43 -5.81
C ASN A 489 -10.78 -18.65 -4.32
N GLY A 490 -10.15 -17.85 -3.46
CA GLY A 490 -10.39 -17.82 -2.02
C GLY A 490 -11.64 -17.02 -1.64
N VAL A 491 -11.85 -16.91 -0.34
CA VAL A 491 -12.90 -16.09 0.29
C VAL A 491 -12.33 -15.41 1.53
N ASP A 492 -12.88 -14.26 1.91
CA ASP A 492 -12.44 -13.52 3.09
C ASP A 492 -12.56 -14.37 4.37
N GLN A 493 -11.57 -14.20 5.25
CA GLN A 493 -11.44 -14.95 6.50
C GLN A 493 -11.63 -14.01 7.69
N LEU A 494 -12.61 -14.30 8.54
CA LEU A 494 -12.95 -13.53 9.73
C LEU A 494 -12.50 -14.27 11.00
N PHE A 495 -11.76 -13.59 11.86
CA PHE A 495 -11.26 -14.09 13.14
C PHE A 495 -11.87 -13.27 14.26
N VAL A 496 -12.35 -13.96 15.30
CA VAL A 496 -13.01 -13.36 16.45
C VAL A 496 -12.67 -14.16 17.71
N GLY A 497 -12.31 -13.49 18.80
CA GLY A 497 -12.13 -14.15 20.11
C GLY A 497 -13.46 -14.70 20.66
N THR A 498 -13.45 -15.90 21.22
CA THR A 498 -14.66 -16.56 21.78
C THR A 498 -15.29 -15.82 22.95
N SER A 499 -14.51 -15.00 23.66
CA SER A 499 -15.00 -14.12 24.74
C SER A 499 -15.92 -12.99 24.25
N SER A 500 -16.01 -12.76 22.94
CA SER A 500 -16.92 -11.76 22.36
C SER A 500 -18.35 -12.31 22.23
N LYS A 501 -19.34 -11.44 22.50
CA LYS A 501 -20.76 -11.75 22.23
C LYS A 501 -21.03 -12.08 20.75
N PHE A 502 -20.19 -11.54 19.85
CA PHE A 502 -20.29 -11.76 18.42
C PHE A 502 -19.92 -13.21 18.05
N ALA A 503 -18.90 -13.79 18.69
CA ALA A 503 -18.58 -15.21 18.52
C ALA A 503 -19.76 -16.11 18.93
N SER A 504 -20.39 -15.86 20.09
CA SER A 504 -21.58 -16.60 20.54
C SER A 504 -22.73 -16.55 19.53
N ASN A 505 -22.95 -15.39 18.90
CA ASN A 505 -24.02 -15.22 17.90
C ASN A 505 -23.74 -15.98 16.60
N ILE A 506 -22.49 -16.02 16.12
CA ILE A 506 -22.16 -16.78 14.89
C ILE A 506 -22.20 -18.29 15.16
N LEU A 507 -21.76 -18.75 16.35
CA LEU A 507 -21.91 -20.16 16.76
C LEU A 507 -23.39 -20.60 16.72
N LEU A 508 -24.31 -19.77 17.22
CA LEU A 508 -25.76 -20.00 17.17
C LEU A 508 -26.36 -20.00 15.75
N LEU A 509 -25.70 -19.37 14.77
CA LEU A 509 -26.12 -19.34 13.36
C LEU A 509 -25.53 -20.48 12.52
N SER A 510 -24.46 -21.13 12.99
CA SER A 510 -23.88 -22.30 12.33
C SER A 510 -24.84 -23.49 12.40
N LYS A 511 -25.12 -24.13 11.25
CA LYS A 511 -26.16 -25.16 11.14
C LYS A 511 -25.74 -26.54 11.64
N ASP A 512 -24.44 -26.79 11.74
CA ASP A 512 -23.90 -28.06 12.22
C ASP A 512 -23.73 -28.03 13.75
N GLN A 513 -24.72 -28.55 14.47
CA GLN A 513 -24.66 -28.75 15.94
C GLN A 513 -23.76 -29.94 16.34
N THR A 514 -22.62 -30.08 15.69
CA THR A 514 -21.54 -31.03 16.05
C THR A 514 -20.35 -30.22 16.53
N ALA A 515 -19.73 -30.63 17.64
CA ALA A 515 -18.68 -29.86 18.33
C ALA A 515 -17.61 -29.30 17.38
N ILE A 516 -17.66 -27.98 17.18
CA ILE A 516 -16.66 -27.21 16.44
C ILE A 516 -15.37 -27.27 17.27
N ASN A 517 -14.31 -27.87 16.74
CA ASN A 517 -13.03 -27.87 17.44
C ASN A 517 -12.38 -26.48 17.33
N GLU A 518 -11.46 -26.18 18.24
CA GLU A 518 -10.80 -24.87 18.45
C GLU A 518 -9.96 -24.34 17.25
N ASN A 519 -10.05 -24.98 16.08
CA ASN A 519 -9.35 -24.63 14.83
C ASN A 519 -10.22 -24.70 13.56
N ASP A 520 -11.48 -25.16 13.63
CA ASP A 520 -12.29 -25.42 12.43
C ASP A 520 -12.87 -24.12 11.82
N MET A 521 -12.71 -23.93 10.50
CA MET A 521 -13.30 -22.80 9.76
C MET A 521 -14.79 -23.03 9.50
N VAL A 522 -15.64 -22.32 10.24
CA VAL A 522 -17.09 -22.30 10.00
C VAL A 522 -17.41 -21.37 8.84
N ARG A 523 -17.95 -21.95 7.76
CA ARG A 523 -18.46 -21.16 6.62
C ARG A 523 -19.75 -20.44 7.04
N ILE A 524 -19.72 -19.11 7.10
CA ILE A 524 -20.93 -18.31 7.38
C ILE A 524 -21.81 -18.29 6.13
N ASP A 525 -21.22 -18.06 4.96
CA ASP A 525 -21.94 -18.01 3.68
C ASP A 525 -21.02 -18.37 2.50
N ALA A 526 -21.53 -18.26 1.27
CA ALA A 526 -20.79 -18.48 0.03
C ALA A 526 -19.44 -17.74 -0.02
N SER A 527 -19.40 -16.49 0.46
CA SER A 527 -18.30 -15.53 0.35
C SER A 527 -17.48 -15.29 1.62
N LEU A 528 -17.82 -15.93 2.76
CA LEU A 528 -17.20 -15.64 4.06
C LEU A 528 -16.98 -16.90 4.91
N ARG A 529 -15.76 -17.07 5.43
CA ARG A 529 -15.42 -18.06 6.46
C ARG A 529 -15.07 -17.36 7.77
N CYS A 530 -15.51 -17.91 8.89
CA CYS A 530 -15.20 -17.42 10.22
C CYS A 530 -14.48 -18.51 11.03
N LEU A 531 -13.52 -18.11 11.86
CA LEU A 531 -12.75 -19.00 12.72
C LEU A 531 -12.86 -18.54 14.16
N PHE A 532 -13.40 -19.41 15.01
CA PHE A 532 -13.51 -19.20 16.45
C PHE A 532 -12.24 -19.69 17.14
N TYR A 533 -11.65 -18.86 17.99
CA TYR A 533 -10.46 -19.23 18.74
C TYR A 533 -10.66 -19.01 20.24
N GLU A 534 -10.55 -20.09 21.00
CA GLU A 534 -10.58 -20.09 22.46
C GLU A 534 -9.14 -20.23 23.01
N PRO A 535 -8.66 -19.32 23.87
CA PRO A 535 -7.31 -19.42 24.41
C PRO A 535 -7.23 -20.58 25.43
N PRO A 536 -6.27 -21.51 25.30
CA PRO A 536 -6.14 -22.63 26.22
C PRO A 536 -5.84 -22.14 27.66
N PRO A 537 -6.35 -22.84 28.69
CA PRO A 537 -6.29 -22.35 30.07
C PRO A 537 -4.86 -22.27 30.62
N PHE A 538 -4.36 -21.05 30.76
CA PHE A 538 -3.19 -20.62 31.53
C PHE A 538 -2.03 -21.63 31.65
N PHE A 539 -1.23 -21.77 30.57
CA PHE A 539 0.14 -22.23 30.74
C PHE A 539 1.03 -21.08 31.23
N VAL A 540 1.41 -21.13 32.51
CA VAL A 540 2.55 -20.35 33.02
C VAL A 540 3.80 -20.82 32.26
N HIS A 541 4.42 -19.92 31.51
CA HIS A 541 5.56 -20.26 30.66
C HIS A 541 6.80 -20.55 31.50
N THR A 542 6.96 -21.79 31.95
CA THR A 542 8.24 -22.28 32.47
C THR A 542 9.28 -22.28 31.33
N PRO A 543 10.44 -21.60 31.49
CA PRO A 543 11.49 -21.65 30.48
C PRO A 543 12.07 -23.06 30.40
N ARG A 544 12.04 -23.67 29.23
CA ARG A 544 12.61 -25.01 29.03
C ARG A 544 14.13 -24.88 28.93
N LEU A 545 14.85 -25.36 29.95
CA LEU A 545 16.31 -25.43 29.91
C LEU A 545 16.77 -26.22 28.67
N LEU A 546 17.79 -25.69 27.98
CA LEU A 546 18.41 -26.36 26.84
C LEU A 546 19.03 -27.70 27.27
N ALA A 547 18.96 -28.70 26.39
CA ALA A 547 19.44 -30.04 26.69
C ALA A 547 20.93 -30.02 27.09
N GLY A 548 21.24 -30.46 28.31
CA GLY A 548 22.58 -30.44 28.89
C GLY A 548 22.87 -29.28 29.87
N VAL A 549 21.98 -28.29 30.00
CA VAL A 549 22.14 -27.20 30.98
C VAL A 549 21.59 -27.62 32.35
N ILE A 550 22.49 -27.87 33.30
CA ILE A 550 22.15 -28.04 34.72
C ILE A 550 22.10 -26.65 35.37
N ALA A 551 20.93 -26.25 35.86
CA ALA A 551 20.79 -25.03 36.66
C ALA A 551 21.26 -25.26 38.11
N PRO A 552 21.98 -24.31 38.75
CA PRO A 552 22.31 -24.40 40.17
C PRO A 552 21.05 -24.19 41.04
N GLU A 553 21.01 -24.82 42.22
CA GLU A 553 19.80 -24.91 43.07
C GLU A 553 19.49 -23.64 43.92
N LYS A 554 19.77 -22.42 43.41
CA LYS A 554 19.46 -21.15 44.09
C LYS A 554 19.11 -20.02 43.12
#